data_AF-A0A8T2KG91-F1
#
_entry.id   AF-A0A8T2KG91-F1
#
_cell.length_a   1.000
_cell.length_b   1.000
_cell.length_c   1.000
_cell.angle_alpha   90.00
_cell.angle_beta   90.00
_cell.angle_gamma   90.00
#
_symmetry.space_group_name_H-M   'P 1'
#
loop_
_entity.id
_entity.type
_entity.pdbx_description
1 polymer ?
#
loop_
_entity_poly.entity_id
_entity_poly.type
_entity_poly.pdbx_seq_one_letter_code
_entity_poly.pdbx_strand_id
1 'polypeptide(L)'
;MLLKATEQCFNTLERAEMLLLLLRRFPETVVQHGVNLGETLLEAENIEDQESPVNCFRKLFVCDVLPLIINNLDVRLPSNLMYKYLNKAAEFYINYVTRSPQTDSQHQGTQEPSDLLSPTKRCSQKYIIEGLTEKSSQILDPWERLFKIVSVVGMRCEWQMDKGTRNFNDLFHRAKELCRYISNFENEAHSKYKNQVVYSATFVFFKNVFQYISSIHPSLFQGPNTTSQVPTLLLDDIANVFSEIELTTGKHIHKRRKLAENREKTMSSDDEDLSGRGRNRHVVVNKNDLANPNEVLESFKIARECWELLHFTEALDKEFSRICLPWKTDTWLWLRIFLTDMVIYQGQHKKAISSLHHLAALQGSHSPTQQIKGQETLEQQRALIQLASCHFALGEYRLACEKVLDLMNYMVPPAQESSKTQEEPSKVKPKFRKGSDLKLLPCTSKYVMPYCLQLMLASLKLRAFSDNRDDVALGHAIVLLQHDWPKGENLFLKAISKICQQGSFQYENFFNYITNIDMLEEFAYLKTQEGGKIHLELIPNQGVLLKASSTTLGLLQQEFLPVLQPSIATTDRHHTVTRGITKGVKEDFRLAMERQVSRCADNLMVVLHHFCINERVLLLQCLT
;
A
#
# COMPACT_ATOMS: atom_id res chain seq x y z
N MET A 1 -15.82 19.85 53.42
CA MET A 1 -16.63 18.61 53.41
C MET A 1 -16.19 17.69 52.27
N LEU A 2 -16.17 18.14 51.01
CA LEU A 2 -15.74 17.34 49.86
C LEU A 2 -14.29 16.81 49.96
N LEU A 3 -13.32 17.65 50.35
CA LEU A 3 -11.92 17.20 50.57
C LEU A 3 -11.81 16.06 51.61
N LYS A 4 -12.54 16.17 52.72
CA LYS A 4 -12.60 15.10 53.74
C LYS A 4 -13.24 13.82 53.22
N ALA A 5 -14.23 13.93 52.33
CA ALA A 5 -14.84 12.77 51.68
C ALA A 5 -13.88 12.11 50.68
N THR A 6 -13.05 12.91 49.96
CA THR A 6 -12.04 12.37 49.04
C THR A 6 -10.92 11.61 49.75
N GLU A 7 -10.59 11.97 50.98
CA GLU A 7 -9.60 11.26 51.81
C GLU A 7 -10.08 9.88 52.27
N GLN A 8 -11.40 9.67 52.31
CA GLN A 8 -12.04 8.42 52.75
C GLN A 8 -12.42 7.49 51.59
N CYS A 9 -12.18 7.90 50.34
CA CYS A 9 -12.51 7.14 49.15
C CYS A 9 -11.32 6.27 48.72
N PHE A 10 -11.52 4.95 48.70
CA PHE A 10 -10.50 3.96 48.35
C PHE A 10 -10.34 3.77 46.82
N ASN A 11 -11.38 4.06 46.05
CA ASN A 11 -11.31 3.97 44.59
C ASN A 11 -10.63 5.22 44.02
N THR A 12 -9.48 5.03 43.38
CA THR A 12 -8.67 6.13 42.84
C THR A 12 -9.42 6.95 41.78
N LEU A 13 -10.24 6.30 40.95
CA LEU A 13 -11.01 6.97 39.90
C LEU A 13 -12.13 7.84 40.50
N GLU A 14 -12.93 7.29 41.42
CA GLU A 14 -14.00 8.04 42.10
C GLU A 14 -13.44 9.22 42.91
N ARG A 15 -12.31 8.99 43.60
CA ARG A 15 -11.58 10.04 44.31
C ARG A 15 -11.14 11.15 43.36
N ALA A 16 -10.60 10.80 42.20
CA ALA A 16 -10.17 11.75 41.19
C ALA A 16 -11.34 12.54 40.58
N GLU A 17 -12.48 11.90 40.32
CA GLU A 17 -13.69 12.57 39.84
C GLU A 17 -14.25 13.57 40.85
N MET A 18 -14.28 13.20 42.14
CA MET A 18 -14.67 14.12 43.21
C MET A 18 -13.74 15.31 43.33
N LEU A 19 -12.42 15.11 43.25
CA LEU A 19 -11.44 16.20 43.25
C LEU A 19 -11.59 17.07 42.00
N LEU A 20 -11.86 16.49 40.84
CA LEU A 20 -12.11 17.23 39.60
C LEU A 20 -13.31 18.18 39.72
N LEU A 21 -14.37 17.79 40.43
CA LEU A 21 -15.51 18.69 40.72
C LEU A 21 -15.08 19.91 41.55
N LEU A 22 -14.18 19.72 42.52
CA LEU A 22 -13.61 20.80 43.31
C LEU A 22 -12.79 21.76 42.41
N LEU A 23 -11.88 21.20 41.61
CA LEU A 23 -10.99 21.97 40.73
C LEU A 23 -11.77 22.81 39.70
N ARG A 24 -12.85 22.26 39.14
CA ARG A 24 -13.72 22.97 38.20
C ARG A 24 -14.50 24.10 38.85
N ARG A 25 -14.93 23.92 40.10
CA ARG A 25 -15.75 24.91 40.81
C ARG A 25 -14.90 26.02 41.46
N PHE A 26 -13.69 25.70 41.90
CA PHE A 26 -12.79 26.63 42.59
C PHE A 26 -11.41 26.63 41.91
N PRO A 27 -11.18 27.45 40.87
CA PRO A 27 -9.94 27.46 40.10
C PRO A 27 -8.66 27.71 40.94
N GLU A 28 -8.78 28.46 42.03
CA GLU A 28 -7.73 28.71 43.04
C GLU A 28 -7.13 27.39 43.57
N THR A 29 -7.95 26.35 43.71
CA THR A 29 -7.56 25.05 44.25
C THR A 29 -6.71 24.22 43.28
N VAL A 30 -6.67 24.59 41.99
CA VAL A 30 -5.84 23.92 40.98
C VAL A 30 -4.35 24.06 41.32
N VAL A 31 -3.95 25.21 41.88
CA VAL A 31 -2.56 25.45 42.32
C VAL A 31 -2.14 24.48 43.42
N GLN A 32 -3.06 24.13 44.31
CA GLN A 32 -2.79 23.26 45.46
C GLN A 32 -2.90 21.76 45.12
N HIS A 33 -3.90 21.39 44.32
CA HIS A 33 -4.27 19.97 44.16
C HIS A 33 -4.18 19.46 42.72
N GLY A 34 -4.12 20.34 41.71
CA GLY A 34 -4.18 19.94 40.30
C GLY A 34 -3.02 19.04 39.89
N VAL A 35 -1.78 19.47 40.12
CA VAL A 35 -0.57 18.70 39.74
C VAL A 35 -0.52 17.36 40.46
N ASN A 36 -0.81 17.35 41.77
CA ASN A 36 -0.82 16.13 42.57
C ASN A 36 -1.87 15.13 42.08
N LEU A 37 -3.07 15.61 41.71
CA LEU A 37 -4.10 14.77 41.12
C LEU A 37 -3.64 14.16 39.79
N GLY A 38 -2.98 14.95 38.94
CA GLY A 38 -2.46 14.48 37.66
C GLY A 38 -1.41 13.38 37.82
N GLU A 39 -0.44 13.56 38.72
CA GLU A 39 0.57 12.53 39.00
C GLU A 39 -0.05 11.29 39.66
N THR A 40 -1.01 11.44 40.57
CA THR A 40 -1.73 10.30 41.18
C THR A 40 -2.42 9.42 40.11
N LEU A 41 -3.02 10.04 39.08
CA LEU A 41 -3.65 9.31 37.98
C LEU A 41 -2.62 8.56 37.11
N LEU A 42 -1.47 9.17 36.84
CA LEU A 42 -0.39 8.54 36.09
C LEU A 42 0.29 7.42 36.89
N GLU A 43 0.38 7.55 38.21
CA GLU A 43 0.85 6.50 39.11
C GLU A 43 -0.13 5.32 39.14
N ALA A 44 -1.43 5.59 39.25
CA ALA A 44 -2.48 4.56 39.20
C ALA A 44 -2.45 3.77 37.90
N GLU A 45 -2.27 4.45 36.76
CA GLU A 45 -2.09 3.81 35.45
C GLU A 45 -0.94 2.78 35.45
N ASN A 46 0.18 3.10 36.12
CA ASN A 46 1.33 2.19 36.21
C ASN A 46 1.10 1.05 37.23
N ILE A 47 0.43 1.33 38.34
CA ILE A 47 0.15 0.33 39.39
C ILE A 47 -0.83 -0.72 38.87
N GLU A 48 -1.83 -0.30 38.10
CA GLU A 48 -2.82 -1.19 37.49
C GLU A 48 -2.35 -1.81 36.16
N ASP A 49 -1.07 -1.62 35.80
CA ASP A 49 -0.40 -2.22 34.64
C ASP A 49 -1.21 -2.16 33.34
N GLN A 50 -1.77 -0.97 33.04
CA GLN A 50 -2.61 -0.78 31.86
C GLN A 50 -1.84 -1.01 30.57
N GLU A 51 -2.23 -2.03 29.78
CA GLU A 51 -1.54 -2.42 28.54
C GLU A 51 -1.62 -1.35 27.44
N SER A 52 -2.69 -0.53 27.46
CA SER A 52 -2.96 0.50 26.44
C SER A 52 -2.88 1.89 27.02
N PRO A 53 -2.28 2.87 26.30
CA PRO A 53 -2.32 4.26 26.71
C PRO A 53 -3.75 4.83 26.68
N VAL A 54 -4.71 4.18 26.00
CA VAL A 54 -6.12 4.59 25.95
C VAL A 54 -6.88 3.89 27.08
N ASN A 55 -6.68 4.36 28.30
CA ASN A 55 -7.34 3.84 29.52
C ASN A 55 -8.07 4.97 30.28
N CYS A 56 -8.82 4.58 31.32
CA CYS A 56 -9.66 5.47 32.11
C CYS A 56 -8.86 6.55 32.86
N PHE A 57 -7.71 6.20 33.46
CA PHE A 57 -6.84 7.13 34.19
C PHE A 57 -6.22 8.16 33.27
N ARG A 58 -5.62 7.70 32.16
CA ARG A 58 -5.00 8.58 31.16
C ARG A 58 -6.02 9.51 30.53
N LYS A 59 -7.23 9.02 30.27
CA LYS A 59 -8.32 9.85 29.78
C LYS A 59 -8.68 10.95 30.77
N LEU A 60 -8.94 10.61 32.03
CA LEU A 60 -9.31 11.60 33.05
C LEU A 60 -8.18 12.64 33.24
N PHE A 61 -6.93 12.19 33.22
CA PHE A 61 -5.78 13.08 33.27
C PHE A 61 -5.74 14.00 32.05
N VAL A 62 -5.69 13.46 30.83
CA VAL A 62 -5.43 14.23 29.60
C VAL A 62 -6.62 15.10 29.19
N CYS A 63 -7.85 14.61 29.35
CA CYS A 63 -9.05 15.31 28.90
C CYS A 63 -9.60 16.29 29.93
N ASP A 64 -9.44 16.02 31.22
CA ASP A 64 -10.14 16.75 32.27
C ASP A 64 -9.21 17.49 33.24
N VAL A 65 -8.12 16.87 33.69
CA VAL A 65 -7.21 17.46 34.69
C VAL A 65 -6.13 18.34 34.05
N LEU A 66 -5.44 17.84 33.03
CA LEU A 66 -4.35 18.53 32.35
C LEU A 66 -4.75 19.90 31.79
N PRO A 67 -5.93 20.07 31.14
CA PRO A 67 -6.38 21.38 30.69
C PRO A 67 -6.57 22.39 31.84
N LEU A 68 -7.00 21.95 33.03
CA LEU A 68 -7.13 22.83 34.19
C LEU A 68 -5.75 23.30 34.69
N ILE A 69 -4.79 22.38 34.70
CA ILE A 69 -3.41 22.64 35.12
C ILE A 69 -2.72 23.65 34.17
N ILE A 70 -2.69 23.38 32.86
CA ILE A 70 -1.87 24.16 31.92
C ILE A 70 -2.45 25.54 31.60
N ASN A 71 -3.78 25.70 31.69
CA ASN A 71 -4.44 26.98 31.45
C ASN A 71 -4.40 27.91 32.67
N ASN A 72 -4.08 27.39 33.86
CA ASN A 72 -3.91 28.22 35.05
C ASN A 72 -2.49 28.79 35.10
N LEU A 73 -2.36 30.12 34.97
CA LEU A 73 -1.08 30.83 34.93
C LEU A 73 -0.36 30.84 36.29
N ASP A 74 -1.08 30.67 37.39
CA ASP A 74 -0.52 30.64 38.75
C ASP A 74 0.18 29.31 39.05
N VAL A 75 -0.18 28.24 38.32
CA VAL A 75 0.49 26.94 38.42
C VAL A 75 1.84 27.01 37.72
N ARG A 76 2.94 27.10 38.46
CA ARG A 76 4.30 27.12 37.87
C ARG A 76 4.81 25.71 37.61
N LEU A 77 4.77 25.28 36.35
CA LEU A 77 5.35 24.00 35.90
C LEU A 77 6.70 24.20 35.23
N PRO A 78 7.70 23.36 35.51
CA PRO A 78 8.95 23.35 34.76
C PRO A 78 8.73 22.76 33.34
N SER A 79 9.53 23.21 32.36
CA SER A 79 9.33 22.85 30.95
C SER A 79 9.44 21.35 30.66
N ASN A 80 10.31 20.64 31.39
CA ASN A 80 10.43 19.18 31.30
C ASN A 80 9.12 18.46 31.64
N LEU A 81 8.41 18.92 32.67
CA LEU A 81 7.12 18.36 33.08
C LEU A 81 6.02 18.70 32.08
N MET A 82 6.05 19.93 31.51
CA MET A 82 5.14 20.29 30.42
C MET A 82 5.33 19.40 29.19
N TYR A 83 6.57 19.10 28.81
CA TYR A 83 6.86 18.15 27.72
C TYR A 83 6.47 16.70 28.07
N LYS A 84 6.67 16.25 29.31
CA LYS A 84 6.18 14.94 29.79
C LYS A 84 4.66 14.83 29.59
N TYR A 85 3.90 15.81 30.05
CA TYR A 85 2.45 15.82 29.92
C TYR A 85 1.98 15.92 28.47
N LEU A 86 2.66 16.74 27.66
CA LEU A 86 2.37 16.83 26.23
C LEU A 86 2.58 15.48 25.53
N ASN A 87 3.65 14.76 25.85
CA ASN A 87 3.90 13.43 25.29
C ASN A 87 2.82 12.42 25.71
N LYS A 88 2.43 12.41 26.99
CA LYS A 88 1.36 11.54 27.50
C LYS A 88 0.01 11.85 26.84
N ALA A 89 -0.28 13.12 26.57
CA ALA A 89 -1.48 13.57 25.87
C ALA A 89 -1.47 13.17 24.39
N ALA A 90 -0.35 13.38 23.70
CA ALA A 90 -0.20 13.03 22.29
C ALA A 90 -0.33 11.52 22.07
N GLU A 91 0.37 10.71 22.86
CA GLU A 91 0.26 9.26 22.86
C GLU A 91 -1.19 8.80 23.03
N PHE A 92 -1.90 9.35 24.02
CA PHE A 92 -3.30 9.04 24.28
C PHE A 92 -4.20 9.40 23.08
N TYR A 93 -4.16 10.64 22.58
CA TYR A 93 -5.05 11.07 21.52
C TYR A 93 -4.76 10.38 20.18
N ILE A 94 -3.48 10.14 19.84
CA ILE A 94 -3.10 9.40 18.63
C ILE A 94 -3.64 7.98 18.71
N ASN A 95 -3.38 7.24 19.79
CA ASN A 95 -3.92 5.88 19.94
C ASN A 95 -5.45 5.85 20.03
N TYR A 96 -6.08 6.89 20.59
CA TYR A 96 -7.55 6.98 20.65
C TYR A 96 -8.18 7.12 19.26
N VAL A 97 -7.55 7.87 18.33
CA VAL A 97 -8.07 8.01 16.95
C VAL A 97 -7.70 6.85 16.04
N THR A 98 -6.59 6.17 16.31
CA THR A 98 -6.09 5.05 15.49
C THR A 98 -6.48 3.67 16.01
N ARG A 99 -7.23 3.60 17.11
CA ARG A 99 -7.69 2.33 17.67
C ARG A 99 -8.51 1.54 16.65
N SER A 100 -8.27 0.24 16.63
CA SER A 100 -9.11 -0.69 15.89
C SER A 100 -10.50 -0.76 16.55
N PRO A 101 -11.59 -0.89 15.77
CA PRO A 101 -12.90 -1.20 16.32
C PRO A 101 -12.86 -2.52 17.09
N GLN A 102 -13.11 -2.49 18.40
CA GLN A 102 -13.28 -3.72 19.18
C GLN A 102 -14.50 -4.50 18.66
N THR A 103 -14.31 -5.79 18.42
CA THR A 103 -15.43 -6.73 18.26
C THR A 103 -15.93 -7.06 19.65
N ASP A 104 -17.19 -6.74 19.94
CA ASP A 104 -17.81 -7.05 21.23
C ASP A 104 -17.64 -8.54 21.54
N SER A 105 -16.72 -8.85 22.44
CA SER A 105 -16.59 -10.16 23.05
C SER A 105 -17.65 -10.25 24.14
N GLN A 106 -18.76 -10.92 23.82
CA GLN A 106 -19.74 -11.51 24.74
C GLN A 106 -20.04 -10.72 26.02
N HIS A 107 -21.05 -9.86 25.97
CA HIS A 107 -21.99 -9.74 27.08
C HIS A 107 -23.40 -10.05 26.55
N GLN A 108 -23.86 -11.28 26.79
CA GLN A 108 -25.29 -11.58 26.77
C GLN A 108 -25.95 -10.73 27.85
N GLY A 109 -26.59 -9.63 27.43
CA GLY A 109 -27.46 -8.81 28.26
C GLY A 109 -28.69 -8.44 27.45
N THR A 110 -29.80 -9.11 27.75
CA THR A 110 -31.21 -8.83 27.42
C THR A 110 -31.50 -7.78 26.36
N GLN A 111 -32.03 -8.24 25.22
CA GLN A 111 -32.67 -7.42 24.19
C GLN A 111 -33.87 -6.66 24.77
N GLU A 112 -33.88 -5.34 24.66
CA GLU A 112 -35.13 -4.55 24.63
C GLU A 112 -35.39 -4.05 23.20
N PRO A 113 -36.67 -3.90 22.80
CA PRO A 113 -37.06 -3.82 21.40
C PRO A 113 -36.87 -2.42 20.80
N SER A 114 -36.71 -2.45 19.49
CA SER A 114 -36.42 -1.36 18.57
C SER A 114 -37.44 -0.23 18.60
N ASP A 115 -36.95 1.01 18.66
CA ASP A 115 -37.70 2.20 18.26
C ASP A 115 -37.22 2.75 16.91
N LEU A 116 -38.20 3.12 16.09
CA LEU A 116 -38.16 3.41 14.67
C LEU A 116 -37.59 4.81 14.33
N LEU A 117 -36.81 4.85 13.24
CA LEU A 117 -36.62 5.92 12.24
C LEU A 117 -35.99 7.29 12.64
N SER A 118 -34.75 7.52 12.15
CA SER A 118 -34.35 8.79 11.50
C SER A 118 -33.08 8.60 10.63
N PRO A 119 -33.06 8.99 9.34
CA PRO A 119 -31.87 8.87 8.48
C PRO A 119 -31.06 10.18 8.50
N THR A 120 -30.36 10.48 9.60
CA THR A 120 -29.28 11.49 9.61
C THR A 120 -28.47 11.39 10.90
N LYS A 121 -27.56 10.41 11.01
CA LYS A 121 -26.50 10.46 12.02
C LYS A 121 -25.21 9.97 11.40
N ARG A 122 -24.19 10.85 11.40
CA ARG A 122 -22.79 10.49 11.22
C ARG A 122 -22.53 9.25 12.08
N CYS A 123 -22.00 8.19 11.47
CA CYS A 123 -21.69 6.93 12.12
C CYS A 123 -20.74 7.22 13.29
N SER A 124 -21.29 7.33 14.51
CA SER A 124 -20.52 7.49 15.73
C SER A 124 -20.03 6.10 16.06
N GLN A 125 -18.76 5.83 15.74
CA GLN A 125 -18.10 4.61 16.15
C GLN A 125 -18.24 4.47 17.67
N LYS A 126 -18.87 3.37 18.11
CA LYS A 126 -19.06 3.08 19.53
C LYS A 126 -17.75 2.57 20.07
N TYR A 127 -17.14 3.35 20.94
CA TYR A 127 -15.93 2.94 21.60
C TYR A 127 -16.06 3.18 23.10
N ILE A 128 -15.87 2.11 23.87
CA ILE A 128 -15.96 2.13 25.31
C ILE A 128 -14.55 1.90 25.84
N ILE A 129 -14.06 2.85 26.65
CA ILE A 129 -12.82 2.70 27.38
C ILE A 129 -13.16 1.88 28.62
N GLU A 130 -12.37 0.85 28.90
CA GLU A 130 -12.57 0.00 30.08
C GLU A 130 -12.63 0.85 31.36
N GLY A 131 -13.57 0.52 32.25
CA GLY A 131 -13.84 1.29 33.47
C GLY A 131 -14.66 2.57 33.27
N LEU A 132 -15.10 2.89 32.05
CA LEU A 132 -15.89 4.09 31.75
C LEU A 132 -17.21 3.77 31.03
N THR A 133 -18.21 4.63 31.23
CA THR A 133 -19.47 4.57 30.47
C THR A 133 -19.27 4.97 29.01
N GLU A 134 -20.16 4.55 28.11
CA GLU A 134 -20.10 4.92 26.68
C GLU A 134 -20.04 6.44 26.49
N LYS A 135 -20.93 7.19 27.15
CA LYS A 135 -20.94 8.67 27.09
C LYS A 135 -19.63 9.26 27.57
N SER A 136 -19.11 8.76 28.69
CA SER A 136 -17.86 9.27 29.22
C SER A 136 -16.69 8.92 28.31
N SER A 137 -16.69 7.78 27.62
CA SER A 137 -15.59 7.32 26.74
C SER A 137 -15.43 8.15 25.47
N GLN A 138 -16.48 8.86 25.04
CA GLN A 138 -16.48 9.63 23.81
C GLN A 138 -15.69 10.94 23.92
N ILE A 139 -14.80 11.15 22.96
CA ILE A 139 -14.01 12.38 22.80
C ILE A 139 -14.36 13.00 21.45
N LEU A 140 -14.90 14.21 21.49
CA LEU A 140 -15.16 15.03 20.30
C LEU A 140 -13.88 15.76 19.88
N ASP A 141 -13.62 15.73 18.57
CA ASP A 141 -12.48 16.35 17.88
C ASP A 141 -11.12 16.14 18.58
N PRO A 142 -10.62 14.90 18.68
CA PRO A 142 -9.38 14.58 19.41
C PRO A 142 -8.15 15.38 18.95
N TRP A 143 -8.00 15.57 17.63
CA TRP A 143 -6.90 16.36 17.06
C TRP A 143 -6.96 17.83 17.47
N GLU A 144 -8.16 18.41 17.58
CA GLU A 144 -8.35 19.80 18.02
C GLU A 144 -8.05 19.95 19.51
N ARG A 145 -8.43 18.96 20.33
CA ARG A 145 -8.04 18.93 21.76
C ARG A 145 -6.54 18.82 21.94
N LEU A 146 -5.87 17.96 21.17
CA LEU A 146 -4.42 17.86 21.18
C LEU A 146 -3.77 19.18 20.73
N PHE A 147 -4.27 19.81 19.67
CA PHE A 147 -3.78 21.10 19.20
C PHE A 147 -3.84 22.16 20.29
N LYS A 148 -4.96 22.28 21.02
CA LYS A 148 -5.10 23.22 22.14
C LYS A 148 -4.05 23.00 23.23
N ILE A 149 -3.75 21.74 23.58
CA ILE A 149 -2.69 21.42 24.55
C ILE A 149 -1.33 21.86 24.00
N VAL A 150 -1.02 21.55 22.74
CA VAL A 150 0.21 21.97 22.07
C VAL A 150 0.35 23.49 22.08
N SER A 151 -0.70 24.23 21.77
CA SER A 151 -0.69 25.70 21.75
C SER A 151 -0.38 26.29 23.13
N VAL A 152 -1.02 25.77 24.18
CA VAL A 152 -0.81 26.26 25.55
C VAL A 152 0.58 25.88 26.05
N VAL A 153 1.01 24.63 25.87
CA VAL A 153 2.36 24.19 26.23
C VAL A 153 3.42 24.98 25.45
N GLY A 154 3.21 25.22 24.17
CA GLY A 154 4.10 26.03 23.34
C GLY A 154 4.24 27.44 23.89
N MET A 155 3.14 28.11 24.22
CA MET A 155 3.16 29.44 24.84
C MET A 155 3.91 29.44 26.18
N ARG A 156 3.65 28.45 27.04
CA ARG A 156 4.26 28.30 28.36
C ARG A 156 5.75 27.91 28.31
N CYS A 157 6.17 27.26 27.24
CA CYS A 157 7.57 26.93 26.94
C CYS A 157 8.27 28.00 26.08
N GLU A 158 7.65 29.18 25.92
CA GLU A 158 8.21 30.32 25.18
C GLU A 158 8.53 30.03 23.70
N TRP A 159 7.71 29.18 23.06
CA TRP A 159 7.79 28.99 21.61
C TRP A 159 7.38 30.28 20.89
N GLN A 160 8.07 30.56 19.77
CA GLN A 160 7.70 31.67 18.91
C GLN A 160 6.46 31.32 18.09
N MET A 161 5.30 31.47 18.74
CA MET A 161 3.98 31.30 18.16
C MET A 161 3.41 32.68 17.85
N ASP A 162 3.08 32.95 16.59
CA ASP A 162 2.35 34.16 16.25
C ASP A 162 0.94 34.10 16.86
N LYS A 163 0.37 35.25 17.23
CA LYS A 163 -1.03 35.35 17.67
C LYS A 163 -2.05 34.81 16.63
N GLY A 164 -1.59 34.56 15.40
CA GLY A 164 -2.35 34.02 14.28
C GLY A 164 -2.32 32.51 14.11
N THR A 165 -1.48 31.74 14.82
CA THR A 165 -1.44 30.27 14.68
C THR A 165 -2.73 29.66 15.22
N ARG A 166 -3.61 29.20 14.33
CA ARG A 166 -4.95 28.69 14.68
C ARG A 166 -5.15 27.23 14.31
N ASN A 167 -4.25 26.64 13.54
CA ASN A 167 -4.35 25.26 13.09
C ASN A 167 -2.98 24.60 12.89
N PHE A 168 -2.99 23.30 12.58
CA PHE A 168 -1.78 22.51 12.30
C PHE A 168 -1.00 22.98 11.07
N ASN A 169 -1.63 23.62 10.07
CA ASN A 169 -0.92 24.10 8.88
C ASN A 169 -0.06 25.33 9.23
N ASP A 170 -0.57 26.25 10.05
CA ASP A 170 0.21 27.38 10.55
C ASP A 170 1.40 26.89 11.38
N LEU A 171 1.18 25.89 12.22
CA LEU A 171 2.22 25.23 13.02
C LEU A 171 3.32 24.61 12.14
N PHE A 172 2.91 23.96 11.04
CA PHE A 172 3.82 23.40 10.05
C PHE A 172 4.65 24.47 9.32
N HIS A 173 4.02 25.53 8.84
CA HIS A 173 4.71 26.64 8.18
C HIS A 173 5.75 27.28 9.10
N ARG A 174 5.40 27.48 10.38
CA ARG A 174 6.34 28.01 11.38
C ARG A 174 7.50 27.06 11.65
N ALA A 175 7.24 25.76 11.77
CA ALA A 175 8.30 24.76 11.96
C ALA A 175 9.29 24.75 10.78
N LYS A 176 8.79 24.86 9.54
CA LYS A 176 9.63 24.98 8.34
C LYS A 176 10.50 26.23 8.37
N GLU A 177 9.93 27.37 8.74
CA GLU A 177 10.67 28.63 8.83
C GLU A 177 11.79 28.54 9.87
N LEU A 178 11.48 28.09 11.09
CA LEU A 178 12.45 27.92 12.17
C LEU A 178 13.56 26.92 11.80
N CYS A 179 13.20 25.82 11.15
CA CYS A 179 14.17 24.81 10.72
C CYS A 179 15.22 25.37 9.74
N ARG A 180 14.89 26.37 8.91
CA ARG A 180 15.86 26.98 7.98
C ARG A 180 17.00 27.71 8.69
N TYR A 181 16.74 28.19 9.90
CA TYR A 181 17.72 28.93 10.70
C TYR A 181 18.32 28.08 11.82
N ILE A 182 17.95 26.79 11.91
CA ILE A 182 18.30 25.95 13.06
C ILE A 182 19.82 25.84 13.25
N SER A 183 20.58 25.75 12.17
CA SER A 183 22.04 25.68 12.18
C SER A 183 22.74 26.96 12.62
N ASN A 184 22.03 28.09 12.70
CA ASN A 184 22.60 29.41 13.02
C ASN A 184 22.37 29.83 14.48
N PHE A 185 21.69 29.00 15.30
CA PHE A 185 21.47 29.32 16.71
C PHE A 185 22.58 28.69 17.58
N GLU A 186 23.53 29.49 18.06
CA GLU A 186 24.69 29.01 18.83
C GLU A 186 24.48 28.92 20.36
N ASN A 187 23.26 28.98 20.92
CA ASN A 187 23.04 29.08 22.39
C ASN A 187 21.75 28.40 22.89
N GLU A 188 21.42 28.48 24.19
CA GLU A 188 20.18 27.94 24.83
C GLU A 188 18.88 28.18 24.05
N ALA A 189 18.80 29.27 23.28
CA ALA A 189 17.70 29.54 22.35
C ALA A 189 17.49 28.40 21.33
N HIS A 190 18.58 27.76 20.89
CA HIS A 190 18.59 26.56 20.04
C HIS A 190 17.78 25.42 20.65
N SER A 191 17.85 25.19 21.97
CA SER A 191 17.09 24.11 22.61
C SER A 191 15.57 24.36 22.53
N LYS A 192 15.13 25.61 22.75
CA LYS A 192 13.73 26.01 22.65
C LYS A 192 13.20 25.90 21.21
N TYR A 193 13.96 26.41 20.22
CA TYR A 193 13.58 26.30 18.81
C TYR A 193 13.61 24.86 18.30
N LYS A 194 14.60 24.07 18.73
CA LYS A 194 14.68 22.63 18.42
C LYS A 194 13.43 21.91 18.93
N ASN A 195 13.06 22.10 20.19
CA ASN A 195 11.84 21.51 20.74
C ASN A 195 10.60 21.99 19.97
N GLN A 196 10.49 23.29 19.68
CA GLN A 196 9.38 23.81 18.89
C GLN A 196 9.27 23.11 17.53
N VAL A 197 10.38 23.00 16.78
CA VAL A 197 10.43 22.33 15.47
C VAL A 197 10.03 20.86 15.60
N VAL A 198 10.64 20.11 16.52
CA VAL A 198 10.39 18.68 16.70
C VAL A 198 8.94 18.41 17.04
N TYR A 199 8.40 19.04 18.08
CA TYR A 199 7.02 18.79 18.52
C TYR A 199 6.00 19.26 17.47
N SER A 200 6.21 20.43 16.88
CA SER A 200 5.35 20.97 15.81
C SER A 200 5.28 20.00 14.63
N ALA A 201 6.44 19.58 14.12
CA ALA A 201 6.51 18.66 12.99
C ALA A 201 6.01 17.26 13.33
N THR A 202 6.26 16.76 14.54
CA THR A 202 5.79 15.45 15.01
C THR A 202 4.26 15.36 15.00
N PHE A 203 3.56 16.37 15.52
CA PHE A 203 2.10 16.31 15.58
C PHE A 203 1.43 16.55 14.24
N VAL A 204 1.99 17.46 13.43
CA VAL A 204 1.56 17.65 12.04
C VAL A 204 1.78 16.35 11.25
N PHE A 205 2.93 15.70 11.44
CA PHE A 205 3.27 14.41 10.84
C PHE A 205 2.20 13.37 11.16
N PHE A 206 2.00 13.01 12.43
CA PHE A 206 1.05 11.96 12.80
C PHE A 206 -0.39 12.26 12.39
N LYS A 207 -0.82 13.53 12.46
CA LYS A 207 -2.14 13.94 11.96
C LYS A 207 -2.29 13.68 10.46
N ASN A 208 -1.32 14.10 9.66
CA ASN A 208 -1.40 13.96 8.20
C ASN A 208 -1.19 12.52 7.75
N VAL A 209 -0.35 11.74 8.43
CA VAL A 209 -0.25 10.29 8.22
C VAL A 209 -1.60 9.62 8.51
N PHE A 210 -2.24 9.95 9.62
CA PHE A 210 -3.57 9.44 9.94
C PHE A 210 -4.60 9.81 8.87
N GLN A 211 -4.64 11.07 8.41
CA GLN A 211 -5.56 11.52 7.36
C GLN A 211 -5.34 10.78 6.02
N TYR A 212 -4.07 10.58 5.64
CA TYR A 212 -3.70 9.81 4.45
C TYR A 212 -4.17 8.35 4.57
N ILE A 213 -3.77 7.66 5.64
CA ILE A 213 -4.10 6.23 5.83
C ILE A 213 -5.61 6.03 6.03
N SER A 214 -6.31 6.92 6.73
CA SER A 214 -7.77 6.85 6.89
C SER A 214 -8.51 6.95 5.56
N SER A 215 -7.89 7.54 4.55
CA SER A 215 -8.47 7.68 3.22
C SER A 215 -8.10 6.52 2.30
N ILE A 216 -6.85 6.05 2.35
CA ILE A 216 -6.39 4.96 1.48
C ILE A 216 -6.66 3.56 2.05
N HIS A 217 -6.77 3.42 3.36
CA HIS A 217 -7.05 2.15 4.02
C HIS A 217 -7.97 2.33 5.25
N PRO A 218 -9.25 2.66 5.02
CA PRO A 218 -10.20 3.05 6.07
C PRO A 218 -10.52 1.92 7.06
N SER A 219 -10.43 0.66 6.61
CA SER A 219 -10.67 -0.56 7.41
C SER A 219 -9.75 -0.71 8.62
N LEU A 220 -8.60 -0.02 8.68
CA LEU A 220 -7.75 -0.03 9.87
C LEU A 220 -8.40 0.67 11.07
N PHE A 221 -9.29 1.62 10.81
CA PHE A 221 -9.87 2.49 11.84
C PHE A 221 -11.40 2.39 11.90
N GLN A 222 -12.05 1.67 10.96
CA GLN A 222 -13.52 1.59 10.86
C GLN A 222 -14.04 0.19 11.18
N GLY A 223 -15.14 0.16 11.95
CA GLY A 223 -15.85 -1.04 12.40
C GLY A 223 -16.32 -1.97 11.28
N PRO A 224 -16.56 -3.27 11.58
CA PRO A 224 -17.02 -4.26 10.61
C PRO A 224 -18.36 -3.91 9.93
N ASN A 225 -19.12 -2.94 10.48
CA ASN A 225 -20.44 -2.53 9.98
C ASN A 225 -20.39 -1.42 8.92
N THR A 226 -19.22 -0.89 8.58
CA THR A 226 -19.06 0.02 7.43
C THR A 226 -18.77 -0.80 6.18
N THR A 227 -19.44 -0.49 5.06
CA THR A 227 -19.19 -1.11 3.74
C THR A 227 -17.69 -1.29 3.54
N SER A 228 -17.23 -2.54 3.38
CA SER A 228 -15.82 -2.92 3.24
C SER A 228 -15.13 -2.06 2.17
N GLN A 229 -14.49 -0.95 2.57
CA GLN A 229 -13.76 -0.08 1.66
C GLN A 229 -12.42 -0.73 1.34
N VAL A 230 -12.19 -0.95 0.05
CA VAL A 230 -11.01 -1.66 -0.46
C VAL A 230 -9.76 -0.79 -0.29
N PRO A 231 -8.64 -1.34 0.23
CA PRO A 231 -7.38 -0.60 0.33
C PRO A 231 -6.95 -0.01 -1.03
N THR A 232 -6.35 1.16 -1.01
CA THR A 232 -5.73 1.80 -2.17
C THR A 232 -4.21 1.73 -2.03
N LEU A 233 -3.53 1.43 -3.14
CA LEU A 233 -2.12 1.09 -3.21
C LEU A 233 -1.33 2.17 -3.93
N LEU A 234 -0.17 2.55 -3.42
CA LEU A 234 0.79 3.35 -4.17
C LEU A 234 1.74 2.44 -4.96
N LEU A 235 1.74 2.57 -6.29
CA LEU A 235 2.50 1.73 -7.22
C LEU A 235 3.24 2.58 -8.28
N ASP A 236 4.29 2.02 -8.87
CA ASP A 236 4.96 2.63 -10.02
C ASP A 236 4.07 2.58 -11.26
N ASP A 237 3.99 3.69 -12.00
CA ASP A 237 3.27 3.72 -13.27
C ASP A 237 4.06 3.00 -14.36
N ILE A 238 3.39 2.06 -15.02
CA ILE A 238 3.92 1.28 -16.14
C ILE A 238 3.33 1.73 -17.49
N ALA A 239 2.73 2.93 -17.60
CA ALA A 239 2.02 3.41 -18.79
C ALA A 239 2.78 3.28 -20.14
N ASN A 240 4.10 3.15 -20.12
CA ASN A 240 4.94 2.97 -21.31
C ASN A 240 5.17 1.50 -21.71
N VAL A 241 4.42 0.51 -21.17
CA VAL A 241 4.56 -0.92 -21.55
C VAL A 241 4.47 -1.10 -23.08
N PHE A 242 3.55 -0.39 -23.73
CA PHE A 242 3.32 -0.52 -25.17
C PHE A 242 4.19 0.41 -26.03
N SER A 243 4.94 1.34 -25.42
CA SER A 243 5.85 2.24 -26.15
C SER A 243 7.02 1.47 -26.75
N GLU A 244 7.61 1.99 -27.82
CA GLU A 244 8.74 1.32 -28.49
C GLU A 244 9.92 1.10 -27.54
N ILE A 245 10.59 -0.05 -27.68
CA ILE A 245 11.93 -0.22 -27.12
C ILE A 245 12.83 0.70 -27.95
N GLU A 246 13.15 1.90 -27.45
CA GLU A 246 14.30 2.65 -27.97
C GLU A 246 15.56 1.85 -27.62
N LEU A 247 15.88 0.85 -28.44
CA LEU A 247 17.23 0.32 -28.55
C LEU A 247 18.08 1.45 -29.08
N THR A 248 18.60 2.28 -28.17
CA THR A 248 19.63 3.27 -28.50
C THR A 248 20.85 2.53 -29.04
N THR A 249 20.87 2.38 -30.37
CA THR A 249 22.07 2.07 -31.12
C THR A 249 23.05 3.20 -30.89
N GLY A 250 24.03 2.95 -30.03
CA GLY A 250 25.16 3.86 -29.82
C GLY A 250 25.27 4.42 -28.40
N LYS A 251 26.22 3.82 -27.67
CA LYS A 251 27.04 4.48 -26.63
C LYS A 251 26.42 4.79 -25.26
N HIS A 252 25.54 3.98 -24.67
CA HIS A 252 25.39 3.99 -23.20
C HIS A 252 25.07 2.64 -22.51
N ILE A 253 25.01 1.53 -23.25
CA ILE A 253 24.83 0.18 -22.66
C ILE A 253 26.12 -0.32 -21.97
N HIS A 254 27.30 0.17 -22.39
CA HIS A 254 28.56 -0.13 -21.72
C HIS A 254 28.77 0.59 -20.38
N LYS A 255 27.94 1.58 -19.98
CA LYS A 255 28.05 2.19 -18.64
C LYS A 255 27.23 1.43 -17.58
N ARG A 256 26.25 0.62 -17.97
CA ARG A 256 25.47 -0.24 -17.05
C ARG A 256 25.97 -1.69 -16.96
N ARG A 257 26.64 -2.22 -17.98
CA ARG A 257 27.19 -3.60 -17.95
C ARG A 257 28.69 -3.68 -17.59
N LYS A 258 29.47 -2.61 -17.79
CA LYS A 258 30.92 -2.61 -17.49
C LYS A 258 31.27 -2.26 -16.02
N LEU A 259 30.27 -2.13 -15.15
CA LEU A 259 30.45 -2.04 -13.69
C LEU A 259 30.25 -3.39 -12.99
N ALA A 260 29.81 -4.44 -13.69
CA ALA A 260 29.49 -5.74 -13.08
C ALA A 260 30.60 -6.81 -13.21
N GLU A 261 31.56 -6.66 -14.13
CA GLU A 261 32.52 -7.74 -14.45
C GLU A 261 33.98 -7.43 -14.10
N ASN A 262 34.31 -6.28 -13.50
CA ASN A 262 35.70 -6.02 -13.12
C ASN A 262 35.83 -5.16 -11.87
N ARG A 263 35.47 -5.75 -10.72
CA ARG A 263 36.09 -5.53 -9.40
C ARG A 263 35.45 -6.49 -8.39
N GLU A 264 36.03 -7.69 -8.28
CA GLU A 264 36.11 -8.37 -6.99
C GLU A 264 36.89 -7.45 -6.02
N LYS A 265 36.19 -6.52 -5.39
CA LYS A 265 36.58 -5.95 -4.10
C LYS A 265 35.29 -5.61 -3.36
N THR A 266 35.14 -6.23 -2.20
CA THR A 266 34.20 -5.89 -1.13
C THR A 266 34.00 -4.38 -1.05
N MET A 267 32.85 -3.89 -1.51
CA MET A 267 32.46 -2.49 -1.36
C MET A 267 31.24 -2.47 -0.44
N SER A 268 31.53 -2.04 0.79
CA SER A 268 30.57 -1.75 1.85
C SER A 268 29.47 -0.83 1.33
N SER A 269 28.24 -1.17 1.66
CA SER A 269 27.01 -0.45 1.32
C SER A 269 26.71 0.65 2.35
N ASP A 270 27.73 1.36 2.81
CA ASP A 270 27.62 2.46 3.78
C ASP A 270 28.43 3.64 3.23
N ASP A 271 27.79 4.49 2.42
CA ASP A 271 28.12 5.92 2.18
C ASP A 271 27.47 6.41 0.88
N GLU A 272 26.14 6.48 0.85
CA GLU A 272 25.46 7.45 -0.01
C GLU A 272 24.84 8.49 0.91
N ASP A 273 25.46 9.66 0.92
CA ASP A 273 25.15 10.82 1.73
C ASP A 273 23.66 11.18 1.78
N LEU A 274 23.24 11.58 2.98
CA LEU A 274 21.91 11.97 3.46
C LEU A 274 21.30 13.23 2.81
N SER A 275 21.58 13.54 1.53
CA SER A 275 21.14 14.81 0.92
C SER A 275 20.55 14.71 -0.50
N GLY A 276 20.13 13.52 -0.91
CA GLY A 276 19.32 13.33 -2.11
C GLY A 276 17.91 13.90 -1.94
N ARG A 277 17.70 15.21 -2.20
CA ARG A 277 16.36 15.76 -2.44
C ARG A 277 15.70 14.95 -3.56
N GLY A 278 14.86 13.99 -3.18
CA GLY A 278 14.15 13.12 -4.10
C GLY A 278 13.40 13.96 -5.14
N ARG A 279 13.54 13.62 -6.42
CA ARG A 279 12.73 14.25 -7.47
C ARG A 279 11.26 14.07 -7.08
N ASN A 280 10.47 15.14 -7.02
CA ASN A 280 9.04 15.07 -6.76
C ASN A 280 8.37 14.21 -7.85
N ARG A 281 8.15 12.92 -7.57
CA ARG A 281 7.39 12.03 -8.44
C ARG A 281 5.94 12.47 -8.39
N HIS A 282 5.29 12.50 -9.55
CA HIS A 282 3.88 12.85 -9.62
C HIS A 282 3.04 11.61 -9.29
N VAL A 283 2.04 11.76 -8.41
CA VAL A 283 1.10 10.69 -8.09
C VAL A 283 -0.20 10.96 -8.84
N VAL A 284 -0.54 10.05 -9.74
CA VAL A 284 -1.77 10.05 -10.53
C VAL A 284 -2.85 9.32 -9.75
N VAL A 285 -4.03 9.94 -9.65
CA VAL A 285 -5.19 9.40 -8.92
C VAL A 285 -6.42 9.51 -9.81
N ASN A 286 -7.18 8.41 -9.92
CA ASN A 286 -8.48 8.45 -10.56
C ASN A 286 -9.50 9.11 -9.63
N LYS A 287 -10.16 10.16 -10.10
CA LYS A 287 -11.12 10.95 -9.32
C LYS A 287 -12.35 10.17 -8.88
N ASN A 288 -12.69 9.09 -9.60
CA ASN A 288 -13.86 8.27 -9.31
C ASN A 288 -13.58 7.22 -8.22
N ASP A 289 -12.32 6.90 -7.96
CA ASP A 289 -11.92 5.81 -7.05
C ASP A 289 -11.70 6.29 -5.60
N LEU A 290 -11.61 7.60 -5.38
CA LEU A 290 -11.35 8.18 -4.05
C LEU A 290 -12.21 9.42 -3.81
N ALA A 291 -12.83 9.52 -2.63
CA ALA A 291 -13.77 10.60 -2.33
C ALA A 291 -13.15 12.01 -2.38
N ASN A 292 -11.89 12.18 -1.95
CA ASN A 292 -11.18 13.47 -1.90
C ASN A 292 -9.68 13.34 -2.32
N PRO A 293 -9.35 13.11 -3.59
CA PRO A 293 -7.97 12.84 -4.02
C PRO A 293 -6.99 13.96 -3.70
N ASN A 294 -7.41 15.23 -3.79
CA ASN A 294 -6.54 16.37 -3.50
C ASN A 294 -6.12 16.45 -2.03
N GLU A 295 -7.05 16.16 -1.11
CA GLU A 295 -6.78 16.19 0.33
C GLU A 295 -5.84 15.05 0.75
N VAL A 296 -6.01 13.87 0.14
CA VAL A 296 -5.14 12.71 0.37
C VAL A 296 -3.71 12.99 -0.10
N LEU A 297 -3.55 13.56 -1.30
CA LEU A 297 -2.24 13.92 -1.83
C LEU A 297 -1.56 15.03 -1.01
N GLU A 298 -2.32 16.03 -0.57
CA GLU A 298 -1.75 17.10 0.27
C GLU A 298 -1.36 16.56 1.65
N SER A 299 -2.17 15.68 2.25
CA SER A 299 -1.85 15.01 3.52
C SER A 299 -0.55 14.19 3.39
N PHE A 300 -0.42 13.38 2.34
CA PHE A 300 0.79 12.62 2.06
C PHE A 300 2.02 13.53 1.92
N LYS A 301 1.89 14.62 1.16
CA LYS A 301 2.96 15.59 0.92
C LYS A 301 3.39 16.28 2.22
N ILE A 302 2.45 16.77 3.04
CA ILE A 302 2.75 17.41 4.33
C ILE A 302 3.43 16.41 5.27
N ALA A 303 2.94 15.17 5.36
CA ALA A 303 3.55 14.13 6.18
C ALA A 303 5.00 13.84 5.74
N ARG A 304 5.24 13.68 4.43
CA ARG A 304 6.60 13.49 3.89
C ARG A 304 7.52 14.67 4.22
N GLU A 305 7.04 15.90 4.03
CA GLU A 305 7.84 17.10 4.34
C GLU A 305 8.13 17.21 5.85
N CYS A 306 7.20 16.82 6.72
CA CYS A 306 7.46 16.75 8.17
C CYS A 306 8.51 15.68 8.50
N TRP A 307 8.43 14.50 7.86
CA TRP A 307 9.43 13.45 8.04
C TRP A 307 10.83 13.92 7.64
N GLU A 308 10.96 14.55 6.46
CA GLU A 308 12.23 15.13 5.98
C GLU A 308 12.76 16.22 6.92
N LEU A 309 11.87 17.05 7.48
CA LEU A 309 12.23 18.07 8.46
C LEU A 309 12.74 17.47 9.77
N LEU A 310 12.08 16.43 10.29
CA LEU A 310 12.46 15.75 11.54
C LEU A 310 13.81 15.04 11.42
N HIS A 311 14.17 14.56 10.22
CA HIS A 311 15.44 13.89 9.95
C HIS A 311 16.47 14.81 9.28
N PHE A 312 16.23 16.14 9.26
CA PHE A 312 17.11 17.08 8.58
C PHE A 312 18.48 17.23 9.27
N THR A 313 18.53 17.11 10.60
CA THR A 313 19.76 17.06 11.37
C THR A 313 19.72 15.90 12.35
N GLU A 314 20.88 15.32 12.69
CA GLU A 314 21.00 14.24 13.67
C GLU A 314 20.40 14.65 15.04
N ALA A 315 20.50 15.93 15.39
CA ALA A 315 19.94 16.45 16.62
C ALA A 315 18.41 16.38 16.65
N LEU A 316 17.73 16.70 15.55
CA LEU A 316 16.27 16.61 15.43
C LEU A 316 15.82 15.14 15.43
N ASP A 317 16.52 14.29 14.69
CA ASP A 317 16.24 12.86 14.59
C ASP A 317 16.31 12.18 15.97
N LYS A 318 17.35 12.47 16.75
CA LYS A 318 17.48 11.95 18.13
C LYS A 318 16.32 12.35 19.04
N GLU A 319 15.83 13.59 18.96
CA GLU A 319 14.68 14.00 19.77
C GLU A 319 13.38 13.35 19.31
N PHE A 320 13.18 13.24 18.00
CA PHE A 320 12.02 12.57 17.43
C PHE A 320 11.99 11.09 17.82
N SER A 321 13.13 10.41 17.70
CA SER A 321 13.32 9.03 18.16
C SER A 321 13.07 8.87 19.66
N ARG A 322 13.50 9.84 20.49
CA ARG A 322 13.22 9.84 21.94
C ARG A 322 11.72 9.97 22.25
N ILE A 323 10.93 10.64 21.40
CA ILE A 323 9.47 10.73 21.54
C ILE A 323 8.81 9.43 21.09
N CYS A 324 9.24 8.86 19.95
CA CYS A 324 8.63 7.68 19.36
C CYS A 324 8.93 6.38 20.11
N LEU A 325 10.11 6.26 20.70
CA LEU A 325 10.54 5.02 21.36
C LEU A 325 9.61 4.59 22.52
N PRO A 326 9.24 5.47 23.49
CA PRO A 326 8.27 5.11 24.53
C PRO A 326 6.89 4.75 23.99
N TRP A 327 6.46 5.36 22.88
CA TRP A 327 5.17 5.09 22.25
C TRP A 327 5.13 3.77 21.47
N LYS A 328 6.28 3.10 21.31
CA LYS A 328 6.44 1.86 20.54
C LYS A 328 5.85 1.99 19.13
N THR A 329 6.14 3.11 18.45
CA THR A 329 5.55 3.42 17.14
C THR A 329 5.94 2.43 16.05
N ASP A 330 7.01 1.66 16.27
CA ASP A 330 7.42 0.53 15.45
C ASP A 330 6.38 -0.61 15.47
N THR A 331 5.46 -0.66 16.42
CA THR A 331 4.36 -1.65 16.41
C THR A 331 3.15 -1.17 15.61
N TRP A 332 3.11 0.10 15.21
CA TRP A 332 1.94 0.71 14.56
C TRP A 332 1.88 0.37 13.06
N LEU A 333 0.97 -0.54 12.70
CA LEU A 333 0.76 -0.98 11.31
C LEU A 333 0.50 0.20 10.36
N TRP A 334 -0.41 1.12 10.71
CA TRP A 334 -0.76 2.27 9.89
C TRP A 334 0.43 3.19 9.59
N LEU A 335 1.32 3.39 10.57
CA LEU A 335 2.54 4.17 10.38
C LEU A 335 3.51 3.46 9.43
N ARG A 336 3.70 2.14 9.60
CA ARG A 336 4.58 1.35 8.72
C ARG A 336 4.09 1.32 7.27
N ILE A 337 2.78 1.29 7.04
CA ILE A 337 2.18 1.40 5.71
C ILE A 337 2.61 2.73 5.06
N PHE A 338 2.40 3.84 5.76
CA PHE A 338 2.80 5.15 5.27
C PHE A 338 4.31 5.23 4.99
N LEU A 339 5.15 4.74 5.90
CA LEU A 339 6.60 4.77 5.70
C LEU A 339 7.01 3.94 4.48
N THR A 340 6.35 2.81 4.23
CA THR A 340 6.57 1.99 3.04
C THR A 340 6.19 2.76 1.76
N ASP A 341 5.01 3.37 1.73
CA ASP A 341 4.56 4.19 0.59
C ASP A 341 5.48 5.39 0.36
N MET A 342 5.98 6.02 1.42
CA MET A 342 6.96 7.10 1.32
C MET A 342 8.30 6.64 0.71
N VAL A 343 8.78 5.46 1.09
CA VAL A 343 10.02 4.88 0.54
C VAL A 343 9.84 4.48 -0.95
N ILE A 344 8.67 3.94 -1.31
CA ILE A 344 8.28 3.70 -2.73
C ILE A 344 8.25 5.03 -3.49
N TYR A 345 7.64 6.07 -2.89
CA TYR A 345 7.60 7.41 -3.47
C TYR A 345 9.00 7.99 -3.71
N GLN A 346 9.94 7.74 -2.81
CA GLN A 346 11.34 8.16 -2.96
C GLN A 346 12.12 7.33 -4.00
N GLY A 347 11.55 6.24 -4.52
CA GLY A 347 12.22 5.32 -5.45
C GLY A 347 13.26 4.42 -4.78
N GLN A 348 13.23 4.30 -3.45
CA GLN A 348 14.17 3.49 -2.67
C GLN A 348 13.66 2.03 -2.57
N HIS A 349 13.51 1.36 -3.71
CA HIS A 349 12.82 0.06 -3.82
C HIS A 349 13.42 -1.05 -2.95
N LYS A 350 14.75 -1.09 -2.74
CA LYS A 350 15.39 -2.06 -1.83
C LYS A 350 14.92 -1.91 -0.38
N LYS A 351 14.81 -0.66 0.11
CA LYS A 351 14.31 -0.39 1.47
C LYS A 351 12.81 -0.69 1.57
N ALA A 352 12.05 -0.43 0.51
CA ALA A 352 10.63 -0.78 0.45
C ALA A 352 10.42 -2.29 0.58
N ILE A 353 11.22 -3.11 -0.12
CA ILE A 353 11.19 -4.58 0.00
C ILE A 353 11.44 -5.03 1.44
N SER A 354 12.49 -4.52 2.10
CA SER A 354 12.75 -4.86 3.52
C SER A 354 11.58 -4.45 4.43
N SER A 355 10.99 -3.27 4.20
CA SER A 355 9.83 -2.79 4.96
C SER A 355 8.60 -3.69 4.75
N LEU A 356 8.34 -4.13 3.52
CA LEU A 356 7.23 -5.03 3.17
C LEU A 356 7.39 -6.42 3.79
N HIS A 357 8.61 -6.96 3.82
CA HIS A 357 8.88 -8.22 4.52
C HIS A 357 8.67 -8.11 6.03
N HIS A 358 9.09 -6.99 6.63
CA HIS A 358 8.86 -6.73 8.06
C HIS A 358 7.36 -6.62 8.38
N LEU A 359 6.58 -5.95 7.51
CA LEU A 359 5.13 -5.88 7.62
C LEU A 359 4.48 -7.27 7.61
N ALA A 360 4.90 -8.15 6.70
CA ALA A 360 4.41 -9.52 6.64
C ALA A 360 4.75 -10.33 7.90
N ALA A 361 5.94 -10.14 8.48
CA ALA A 361 6.36 -10.81 9.71
C ALA A 361 5.51 -10.41 10.93
N LEU A 362 5.15 -9.13 11.05
CA LEU A 362 4.28 -8.64 12.13
C LEU A 362 2.88 -9.24 12.03
N GLN A 363 2.33 -9.32 10.82
CA GLN A 363 1.00 -9.89 10.58
C GLN A 363 0.97 -11.40 10.85
N GLY A 364 2.05 -12.13 10.56
CA GLY A 364 2.14 -13.57 10.83
C GLY A 364 2.35 -13.97 12.31
N SER A 365 2.55 -13.01 13.22
CA SER A 365 2.84 -13.25 14.64
C SER A 365 1.64 -13.14 15.58
N HIS A 366 0.48 -12.69 15.09
CA HIS A 366 -0.76 -12.65 15.86
C HIS A 366 -1.48 -14.01 15.76
N SER A 367 -1.85 -14.55 16.92
CA SER A 367 -2.41 -15.89 17.15
C SER A 367 -3.55 -16.33 16.20
N PRO A 368 -3.76 -17.65 15.95
CA PRO A 368 -4.73 -18.19 15.00
C PRO A 368 -6.21 -18.03 15.38
N THR A 369 -6.53 -17.35 16.49
CA THR A 369 -7.81 -17.59 17.17
C THR A 369 -8.90 -16.58 16.88
N GLN A 370 -8.66 -15.46 16.19
CA GLN A 370 -9.73 -14.47 15.97
C GLN A 370 -9.37 -13.46 14.87
N GLN A 371 -9.36 -13.87 13.61
CA GLN A 371 -9.32 -12.93 12.48
C GLN A 371 -10.24 -13.38 11.34
N ILE A 372 -10.92 -12.41 10.73
CA ILE A 372 -11.82 -12.60 9.61
C ILE A 372 -10.96 -12.99 8.40
N LYS A 373 -11.09 -14.23 7.91
CA LYS A 373 -10.31 -14.81 6.79
C LYS A 373 -10.17 -13.92 5.54
N GLY A 374 -11.02 -12.90 5.35
CA GLY A 374 -10.95 -11.99 4.21
C GLY A 374 -9.99 -10.79 4.36
N GLN A 375 -9.70 -10.31 5.58
CA GLN A 375 -8.86 -9.12 5.78
C GLN A 375 -7.36 -9.43 5.71
N GLU A 376 -6.91 -10.55 6.29
CA GLU A 376 -5.51 -11.01 6.16
C GLU A 376 -5.13 -11.26 4.69
N THR A 377 -6.07 -11.77 3.89
CA THR A 377 -5.85 -12.01 2.46
C THR A 377 -5.64 -10.72 1.68
N LEU A 378 -6.37 -9.63 1.98
CA LEU A 378 -6.23 -8.35 1.27
C LEU A 378 -4.89 -7.65 1.58
N GLU A 379 -4.43 -7.70 2.84
CA GLU A 379 -3.13 -7.15 3.21
C GLU A 379 -1.97 -7.92 2.56
N GLN A 380 -2.09 -9.25 2.49
CA GLN A 380 -1.14 -10.08 1.78
C GLN A 380 -1.12 -9.75 0.27
N GLN A 381 -2.29 -9.56 -0.36
CA GLN A 381 -2.39 -9.15 -1.75
C GLN A 381 -1.72 -7.79 -2.00
N ARG A 382 -1.95 -6.81 -1.12
CA ARG A 382 -1.31 -5.49 -1.14
C ARG A 382 0.22 -5.60 -1.08
N ALA A 383 0.74 -6.40 -0.15
CA ALA A 383 2.19 -6.55 0.00
C ALA A 383 2.81 -7.20 -1.25
N LEU A 384 2.17 -8.25 -1.80
CA LEU A 384 2.66 -8.95 -2.99
C LEU A 384 2.77 -8.05 -4.23
N ILE A 385 1.76 -7.21 -4.48
CA ILE A 385 1.79 -6.31 -5.65
C ILE A 385 2.82 -5.18 -5.50
N GLN A 386 2.99 -4.63 -4.29
CA GLN A 386 4.03 -3.64 -4.02
C GLN A 386 5.44 -4.26 -4.13
N LEU A 387 5.63 -5.51 -3.66
CA LEU A 387 6.87 -6.26 -3.85
C LEU A 387 7.15 -6.49 -5.34
N ALA A 388 6.15 -6.91 -6.12
CA ALA A 388 6.30 -7.11 -7.56
C ALA A 388 6.74 -5.83 -8.28
N SER A 389 6.10 -4.69 -7.97
CA SER A 389 6.48 -3.36 -8.50
C SER A 389 7.93 -3.01 -8.13
N CYS A 390 8.34 -3.24 -6.88
CA CYS A 390 9.69 -2.94 -6.42
C CYS A 390 10.76 -3.81 -7.10
N HIS A 391 10.53 -5.13 -7.21
CA HIS A 391 11.44 -6.03 -7.92
C HIS A 391 11.57 -5.64 -9.39
N PHE A 392 10.45 -5.27 -10.04
CA PHE A 392 10.47 -4.81 -11.42
C PHE A 392 11.30 -3.53 -11.58
N ALA A 393 11.13 -2.55 -10.69
CA ALA A 393 11.90 -1.31 -10.72
C ALA A 393 13.41 -1.53 -10.51
N LEU A 394 13.81 -2.60 -9.80
CA LEU A 394 15.20 -3.03 -9.63
C LEU A 394 15.75 -3.83 -10.82
N GLY A 395 14.91 -4.20 -11.80
CA GLY A 395 15.27 -5.06 -12.93
C GLY A 395 15.30 -6.56 -12.59
N GLU A 396 14.77 -6.95 -11.43
CA GLU A 396 14.67 -8.33 -10.96
C GLU A 396 13.41 -8.99 -11.54
N TYR A 397 13.30 -9.05 -12.87
CA TYR A 397 12.09 -9.42 -13.60
C TYR A 397 11.53 -10.79 -13.22
N ARG A 398 12.41 -11.78 -12.96
CA ARG A 398 11.99 -13.11 -12.50
C ARG A 398 11.24 -13.04 -11.16
N LEU A 399 11.80 -12.32 -10.18
CA LEU A 399 11.17 -12.16 -8.86
C LEU A 399 9.88 -11.35 -8.96
N ALA A 400 9.85 -10.31 -9.79
CA ALA A 400 8.65 -9.54 -10.05
C ALA A 400 7.52 -10.43 -10.58
N CYS A 401 7.79 -11.24 -11.60
CA CYS A 401 6.83 -12.19 -12.15
C CYS A 401 6.43 -13.27 -11.14
N GLU A 402 7.35 -13.77 -10.32
CA GLU A 402 7.01 -14.74 -9.27
C GLU A 402 5.96 -14.18 -8.30
N LYS A 403 6.14 -12.93 -7.83
CA LYS A 403 5.18 -12.28 -6.93
C LYS A 403 3.85 -11.96 -7.60
N VAL A 404 3.86 -11.61 -8.90
CA VAL A 404 2.62 -11.49 -9.68
C VAL A 404 1.90 -12.84 -9.76
N LEU A 405 2.61 -13.92 -10.07
CA LEU A 405 2.02 -15.24 -10.22
C LEU A 405 1.51 -15.79 -8.87
N ASP A 406 2.17 -15.45 -7.77
CA ASP A 406 1.66 -15.73 -6.41
C ASP A 406 0.35 -15.00 -6.15
N LEU A 407 0.29 -13.71 -6.53
CA LEU A 407 -0.89 -12.88 -6.39
C LEU A 407 -2.07 -13.40 -7.21
N MET A 408 -1.85 -13.83 -8.45
CA MET A 408 -2.89 -14.37 -9.34
C MET A 408 -3.66 -15.55 -8.72
N ASN A 409 -3.05 -16.34 -7.83
CA ASN A 409 -3.72 -17.43 -7.13
C ASN A 409 -4.86 -16.97 -6.20
N TYR A 410 -4.81 -15.72 -5.72
CA TYR A 410 -5.81 -15.16 -4.81
C TYR A 410 -6.88 -14.33 -5.52
N MET A 411 -6.72 -14.10 -6.83
CA MET A 411 -7.59 -13.21 -7.60
C MET A 411 -8.69 -13.98 -8.32
N VAL A 412 -9.91 -13.48 -8.22
CA VAL A 412 -11.02 -13.94 -9.06
C VAL A 412 -11.11 -13.02 -10.28
N PRO A 413 -11.09 -13.56 -11.53
CA PRO A 413 -11.26 -12.76 -12.73
C PRO A 413 -12.61 -12.02 -12.73
N PRO A 414 -12.65 -10.75 -13.16
CA PRO A 414 -13.91 -10.02 -13.24
C PRO A 414 -14.87 -10.69 -14.24
N ALA A 415 -16.15 -10.78 -13.87
CA ALA A 415 -17.20 -11.24 -14.77
C ALA A 415 -17.27 -10.34 -16.01
N GLN A 416 -17.63 -10.91 -17.16
CA GLN A 416 -17.71 -10.19 -18.43
C GLN A 416 -18.85 -9.15 -18.35
N GLU A 417 -18.51 -7.89 -18.12
CA GLU A 417 -19.48 -6.80 -18.20
C GLU A 417 -19.87 -6.63 -19.68
N SER A 418 -21.15 -6.84 -20.00
CA SER A 418 -21.70 -6.54 -21.32
C SER A 418 -21.52 -5.05 -21.61
N SER A 419 -20.62 -4.74 -22.55
CA SER A 419 -20.50 -3.48 -23.29
C SER A 419 -21.27 -2.29 -22.71
N LYS A 420 -20.64 -1.55 -21.79
CA LYS A 420 -20.81 -0.11 -21.76
C LYS A 420 -19.49 0.49 -22.19
N THR A 421 -19.58 1.26 -23.27
CA THR A 421 -18.58 2.10 -23.90
C THR A 421 -17.48 2.49 -22.90
N GLN A 422 -16.24 2.05 -23.15
CA GLN A 422 -15.08 2.61 -22.49
C GLN A 422 -15.19 4.14 -22.60
N GLU A 423 -15.22 4.83 -21.45
CA GLU A 423 -15.00 6.26 -21.42
C GLU A 423 -13.73 6.56 -22.19
N GLU A 424 -13.86 7.36 -23.24
CA GLU A 424 -12.77 7.90 -24.03
C GLU A 424 -11.71 8.45 -23.05
N PRO A 425 -10.46 7.95 -23.04
CA PRO A 425 -9.44 8.58 -22.23
C PRO A 425 -9.33 10.02 -22.71
N SER A 426 -9.55 10.97 -21.80
CA SER A 426 -9.44 12.39 -22.08
C SER A 426 -8.19 12.64 -22.93
N LYS A 427 -8.37 13.26 -24.12
CA LYS A 427 -7.32 13.65 -25.07
C LYS A 427 -6.44 14.76 -24.47
N VAL A 428 -5.77 14.49 -23.36
CA VAL A 428 -4.70 15.32 -22.84
C VAL A 428 -3.42 14.56 -23.15
N LYS A 429 -2.73 14.98 -24.22
CA LYS A 429 -1.37 14.51 -24.50
C LYS A 429 -0.55 14.69 -23.21
N PRO A 430 -0.06 13.62 -22.57
CA PRO A 430 0.86 13.78 -21.45
C PRO A 430 2.11 14.45 -22.05
N LYS A 431 2.42 15.66 -21.57
CA LYS A 431 3.72 16.27 -21.86
C LYS A 431 4.76 15.23 -21.44
N PHE A 432 5.61 14.80 -22.37
CA PHE A 432 6.73 13.91 -22.12
C PHE A 432 7.49 14.41 -20.87
N ARG A 433 7.35 13.72 -19.75
CA ARG A 433 8.09 13.99 -18.52
C ARG A 433 8.86 12.72 -18.20
N LYS A 434 10.19 12.81 -18.19
CA LYS A 434 11.14 11.71 -17.96
C LYS A 434 11.16 11.23 -16.49
N GLY A 435 10.05 11.31 -15.77
CA GLY A 435 9.89 10.75 -14.43
C GLY A 435 8.92 9.57 -14.49
N SER A 436 9.23 8.48 -13.80
CA SER A 436 8.24 7.43 -13.55
C SER A 436 7.17 8.01 -12.63
N ASP A 437 6.00 8.27 -13.18
CA ASP A 437 4.84 8.67 -12.38
C ASP A 437 4.44 7.50 -11.45
N LEU A 438 3.73 7.81 -10.37
CA LEU A 438 3.18 6.84 -9.42
C LEU A 438 1.66 6.83 -9.60
N LYS A 439 1.00 5.73 -9.25
CA LYS A 439 -0.46 5.62 -9.29
C LYS A 439 -1.00 5.17 -7.94
N LEU A 440 -2.11 5.79 -7.51
CA LEU A 440 -2.96 5.27 -6.43
C LEU A 440 -4.07 4.42 -7.05
N LEU A 441 -4.07 3.11 -6.76
CA LEU A 441 -5.00 2.15 -7.35
C LEU A 441 -5.73 1.33 -6.27
N PRO A 442 -7.06 1.14 -6.36
CA PRO A 442 -7.78 0.25 -5.46
C PRO A 442 -7.33 -1.21 -5.61
N CYS A 443 -7.10 -1.90 -4.50
CA CYS A 443 -6.71 -3.30 -4.41
C CYS A 443 -7.88 -4.25 -4.71
N THR A 444 -8.41 -4.18 -5.93
CA THR A 444 -9.48 -5.06 -6.44
C THR A 444 -8.97 -5.83 -7.65
N SER A 445 -9.59 -6.97 -7.96
CA SER A 445 -9.28 -7.71 -9.19
C SER A 445 -9.39 -6.87 -10.45
N LYS A 446 -10.35 -5.94 -10.50
CA LYS A 446 -10.57 -5.05 -11.64
C LYS A 446 -9.36 -4.19 -11.98
N TYR A 447 -8.60 -3.73 -10.99
CA TYR A 447 -7.45 -2.82 -11.20
C TYR A 447 -6.10 -3.53 -11.09
N VAL A 448 -5.97 -4.45 -10.14
CA VAL A 448 -4.69 -5.13 -9.85
C VAL A 448 -4.34 -6.14 -10.95
N MET A 449 -5.33 -6.83 -11.51
CA MET A 449 -5.08 -7.87 -12.52
C MET A 449 -4.58 -7.28 -13.85
N PRO A 450 -5.18 -6.21 -14.41
CA PRO A 450 -4.57 -5.48 -15.54
C PRO A 450 -3.13 -5.03 -15.26
N TYR A 451 -2.87 -4.47 -14.07
CA TYR A 451 -1.52 -4.04 -13.69
C TYR A 451 -0.52 -5.21 -13.66
N CYS A 452 -0.93 -6.36 -13.12
CA CYS A 452 -0.12 -7.58 -13.12
C CYS A 452 0.25 -8.05 -14.54
N LEU A 453 -0.73 -8.08 -15.45
CA LEU A 453 -0.52 -8.48 -16.84
C LEU A 453 0.43 -7.51 -17.57
N GLN A 454 0.26 -6.20 -17.34
CA GLN A 454 1.17 -5.17 -17.86
C GLN A 454 2.60 -5.32 -17.31
N LEU A 455 2.75 -5.59 -16.00
CA LEU A 455 4.04 -5.82 -15.35
C LEU A 455 4.75 -7.08 -15.90
N MET A 456 4.00 -8.16 -16.12
CA MET A 456 4.52 -9.38 -16.74
C MET A 456 4.94 -9.14 -18.20
N LEU A 457 4.12 -8.45 -18.99
CA LEU A 457 4.47 -8.10 -20.37
C LEU A 457 5.75 -7.26 -20.39
N ALA A 458 5.84 -6.23 -19.55
CA ALA A 458 7.02 -5.39 -19.45
C ALA A 458 8.28 -6.19 -19.04
N SER A 459 8.13 -7.19 -18.19
CA SER A 459 9.21 -8.08 -17.75
C SER A 459 9.72 -8.99 -18.87
N LEU A 460 8.81 -9.58 -19.66
CA LEU A 460 9.15 -10.48 -20.78
C LEU A 460 9.63 -9.73 -22.03
N LYS A 461 9.17 -8.48 -22.21
CA LYS A 461 9.39 -7.68 -23.43
C LYS A 461 10.85 -7.58 -23.84
N LEU A 462 11.78 -7.38 -22.90
CA LEU A 462 13.21 -7.25 -23.23
C LEU A 462 13.79 -8.53 -23.87
N ARG A 463 13.34 -9.70 -23.41
CA ARG A 463 13.80 -10.99 -23.95
C ARG A 463 13.07 -11.36 -25.24
N ALA A 464 11.75 -11.23 -25.25
CA ALA A 464 10.90 -11.53 -26.41
C ALA A 464 11.36 -10.79 -27.68
N PHE A 465 11.73 -9.51 -27.54
CA PHE A 465 12.15 -8.65 -28.65
C PHE A 465 13.68 -8.49 -28.76
N SER A 466 14.47 -9.34 -28.11
CA SER A 466 15.93 -9.38 -28.30
C SER A 466 16.32 -9.87 -29.71
N ASP A 467 17.59 -9.74 -30.12
CA ASP A 467 18.03 -10.26 -31.42
C ASP A 467 18.03 -11.81 -31.46
N ASN A 468 18.10 -12.45 -30.30
CA ASN A 468 18.09 -13.90 -30.19
C ASN A 468 16.70 -14.45 -30.53
N ARG A 469 16.69 -15.63 -31.17
CA ARG A 469 15.46 -16.39 -31.39
C ARG A 469 15.03 -17.04 -30.08
N ASP A 470 13.85 -16.62 -29.61
CA ASP A 470 13.18 -17.19 -28.45
C ASP A 470 11.67 -17.13 -28.71
N ASP A 471 11.18 -18.13 -29.44
CA ASP A 471 9.79 -18.19 -29.91
C ASP A 471 8.82 -18.35 -28.72
N VAL A 472 9.26 -18.98 -27.63
CA VAL A 472 8.46 -19.16 -26.41
C VAL A 472 8.24 -17.82 -25.72
N ALA A 473 9.30 -17.05 -25.47
CA ALA A 473 9.18 -15.73 -24.86
C ALA A 473 8.36 -14.77 -25.75
N LEU A 474 8.55 -14.85 -27.07
CA LEU A 474 7.77 -14.06 -28.03
C LEU A 474 6.29 -14.47 -28.03
N GLY A 475 5.98 -15.76 -28.01
CA GLY A 475 4.62 -16.28 -27.93
C GLY A 475 3.92 -15.90 -26.64
N HIS A 476 4.59 -15.98 -25.49
CA HIS A 476 4.06 -15.51 -24.22
C HIS A 476 3.79 -14.00 -24.23
N ALA A 477 4.66 -13.19 -24.84
CA ALA A 477 4.42 -11.76 -25.02
C ALA A 477 3.20 -11.50 -25.90
N ILE A 478 3.00 -12.27 -26.99
CA ILE A 478 1.81 -12.16 -27.86
C ILE A 478 0.53 -12.51 -27.10
N VAL A 479 0.54 -13.56 -26.26
CA VAL A 479 -0.62 -13.89 -25.41
C VAL A 479 -0.99 -12.70 -24.52
N LEU A 480 -0.01 -12.08 -23.86
CA LEU A 480 -0.23 -10.92 -22.98
C LEU A 480 -0.64 -9.66 -23.74
N LEU A 481 -0.21 -9.48 -24.99
CA LEU A 481 -0.54 -8.33 -25.85
C LEU A 481 -2.03 -8.25 -26.22
N GLN A 482 -2.78 -9.34 -26.04
CA GLN A 482 -4.24 -9.31 -26.19
C GLN A 482 -4.90 -8.40 -25.16
N HIS A 483 -4.27 -8.23 -23.99
CA HIS A 483 -4.75 -7.31 -22.97
C HIS A 483 -4.64 -5.86 -23.47
N ASP A 484 -5.66 -5.04 -23.18
CA ASP A 484 -5.71 -3.61 -23.54
C ASP A 484 -5.67 -3.35 -25.07
N TRP A 485 -6.01 -4.35 -25.91
CA TRP A 485 -6.13 -4.17 -27.37
C TRP A 485 -7.10 -3.03 -27.73
N PRO A 486 -6.78 -2.15 -28.71
CA PRO A 486 -5.65 -2.18 -29.65
C PRO A 486 -4.39 -1.41 -29.19
N LYS A 487 -4.26 -1.01 -27.91
CA LYS A 487 -3.10 -0.21 -27.46
C LYS A 487 -1.75 -0.90 -27.72
N GLY A 488 -1.73 -2.23 -27.70
CA GLY A 488 -0.55 -3.06 -27.96
C GLY A 488 -0.27 -3.39 -29.43
N GLU A 489 -1.10 -2.93 -30.38
CA GLU A 489 -1.02 -3.29 -31.80
C GLU A 489 0.36 -3.04 -32.41
N ASN A 490 0.94 -1.85 -32.18
CA ASN A 490 2.28 -1.54 -32.70
C ASN A 490 3.36 -2.50 -32.21
N LEU A 491 3.27 -2.96 -30.95
CA LEU A 491 4.24 -3.91 -30.39
C LEU A 491 3.98 -5.32 -30.93
N PHE A 492 2.73 -5.67 -31.19
CA PHE A 492 2.34 -6.90 -31.89
C PHE A 492 2.87 -6.94 -33.33
N LEU A 493 2.70 -5.88 -34.12
CA LEU A 493 3.22 -5.80 -35.49
C LEU A 493 4.75 -5.94 -35.54
N LYS A 494 5.47 -5.50 -34.50
CA LYS A 494 6.91 -5.77 -34.36
C LYS A 494 7.21 -7.25 -34.13
N ALA A 495 6.37 -7.95 -33.36
CA ALA A 495 6.51 -9.39 -33.16
C ALA A 495 6.30 -10.11 -34.49
N ILE A 496 5.30 -9.70 -35.28
CA ILE A 496 5.06 -10.20 -36.63
C ILE A 496 6.26 -9.95 -37.55
N SER A 497 6.80 -8.73 -37.57
CA SER A 497 8.01 -8.41 -38.35
C SER A 497 9.20 -9.30 -37.97
N LYS A 498 9.41 -9.55 -36.68
CA LYS A 498 10.47 -10.46 -36.19
C LYS A 498 10.24 -11.89 -36.64
N ILE A 499 9.00 -12.40 -36.57
CA ILE A 499 8.63 -13.73 -37.07
C ILE A 499 8.90 -13.85 -38.57
N CYS A 500 8.54 -12.82 -39.35
CA CYS A 500 8.82 -12.78 -40.79
C CYS A 500 10.33 -12.85 -41.09
N GLN A 501 11.14 -12.11 -40.32
CA GLN A 501 12.60 -12.13 -40.47
C GLN A 501 13.20 -13.50 -40.14
N GLN A 502 12.62 -14.22 -39.18
CA GLN A 502 13.06 -15.56 -38.79
C GLN A 502 12.60 -16.66 -39.75
N GLY A 503 11.55 -16.42 -40.54
CA GLY A 503 11.00 -17.37 -41.52
C GLY A 503 10.26 -18.56 -40.90
N SER A 504 10.28 -18.71 -39.57
CA SER A 504 9.59 -19.76 -38.84
C SER A 504 9.23 -19.30 -37.43
N PHE A 505 8.17 -19.86 -36.86
CA PHE A 505 7.75 -19.59 -35.50
C PHE A 505 7.09 -20.83 -34.88
N GLN A 506 7.56 -21.22 -33.70
CA GLN A 506 7.05 -22.37 -32.95
C GLN A 506 6.48 -21.92 -31.61
N TYR A 507 5.20 -22.20 -31.37
CA TYR A 507 4.57 -21.90 -30.09
C TYR A 507 3.40 -22.85 -29.80
N GLU A 508 3.62 -23.76 -28.85
CA GLU A 508 2.67 -24.83 -28.51
C GLU A 508 1.38 -24.28 -27.87
N ASN A 509 1.48 -23.16 -27.17
CA ASN A 509 0.39 -22.55 -26.41
C ASN A 509 -0.51 -21.62 -27.24
N PHE A 510 -0.33 -21.58 -28.57
CA PHE A 510 -1.05 -20.67 -29.46
C PHE A 510 -2.57 -20.86 -29.38
N PHE A 511 -3.05 -22.08 -29.68
CA PHE A 511 -4.48 -22.40 -29.68
C PHE A 511 -5.08 -22.49 -28.27
N ASN A 512 -4.26 -22.40 -27.22
CA ASN A 512 -4.76 -22.41 -25.84
C ASN A 512 -5.27 -21.03 -25.43
N TYR A 513 -4.52 -19.98 -25.79
CA TYR A 513 -4.69 -18.66 -25.17
C TYR A 513 -4.91 -17.49 -26.15
N ILE A 514 -4.65 -17.63 -27.46
CA ILE A 514 -4.83 -16.52 -28.42
C ILE A 514 -6.23 -16.55 -29.01
N THR A 515 -7.11 -15.63 -28.60
CA THR A 515 -8.51 -15.54 -29.04
C THR A 515 -8.86 -14.23 -29.75
N ASN A 516 -7.94 -13.24 -29.77
CA ASN A 516 -8.13 -11.98 -30.47
C ASN A 516 -8.18 -12.17 -32.00
N ILE A 517 -9.25 -11.69 -32.64
CA ILE A 517 -9.52 -11.91 -34.07
C ILE A 517 -8.43 -11.29 -34.96
N ASP A 518 -8.07 -10.03 -34.72
CA ASP A 518 -7.07 -9.33 -35.53
C ASP A 518 -5.72 -10.06 -35.51
N MET A 519 -5.31 -10.57 -34.34
CA MET A 519 -4.10 -11.38 -34.22
C MET A 519 -4.21 -12.71 -34.99
N LEU A 520 -5.35 -13.40 -34.89
CA LEU A 520 -5.58 -14.66 -35.60
C LEU A 520 -5.55 -14.46 -37.12
N GLU A 521 -6.12 -13.38 -37.64
CA GLU A 521 -6.09 -13.02 -39.05
C GLU A 521 -4.65 -12.81 -39.55
N GLU A 522 -3.83 -12.08 -38.80
CA GLU A 522 -2.41 -11.88 -39.14
C GLU A 522 -1.63 -13.21 -39.18
N PHE A 523 -1.82 -14.09 -38.20
CA PHE A 523 -1.18 -15.41 -38.21
C PHE A 523 -1.69 -16.31 -39.35
N ALA A 524 -2.96 -16.19 -39.76
CA ALA A 524 -3.46 -16.87 -40.95
C ALA A 524 -2.80 -16.34 -42.22
N TYR A 525 -2.63 -15.01 -42.33
CA TYR A 525 -1.99 -14.35 -43.45
C TYR A 525 -0.53 -14.78 -43.62
N LEU A 526 0.26 -14.86 -42.54
CA LEU A 526 1.67 -15.28 -42.56
C LEU A 526 1.90 -16.66 -43.23
N LYS A 527 0.91 -17.55 -43.17
CA LYS A 527 1.00 -18.89 -43.78
C LYS A 527 0.75 -18.88 -45.30
N THR A 528 0.15 -17.81 -45.83
CA THR A 528 -0.17 -17.67 -47.25
C THR A 528 1.09 -17.39 -48.08
N GLN A 529 0.96 -17.45 -49.41
CA GLN A 529 2.07 -17.07 -50.30
C GLN A 529 2.38 -15.56 -50.23
N GLU A 530 1.35 -14.73 -50.06
CA GLU A 530 1.47 -13.27 -49.99
C GLU A 530 2.06 -12.81 -48.65
N GLY A 531 1.76 -13.52 -47.56
CA GLY A 531 2.32 -13.28 -46.22
C GLY A 531 3.71 -13.86 -45.96
N GLY A 532 4.42 -14.32 -47.00
CA GLY A 532 5.81 -14.79 -46.89
C GLY A 532 6.01 -16.29 -46.64
N LYS A 533 4.92 -17.08 -46.59
CA LYS A 533 4.95 -18.55 -46.45
C LYS A 533 5.76 -19.00 -45.22
N ILE A 534 5.56 -18.31 -44.10
CA ILE A 534 6.27 -18.56 -42.85
C ILE A 534 5.95 -19.96 -42.32
N HIS A 535 6.97 -20.66 -41.81
CA HIS A 535 6.80 -21.98 -41.22
C HIS A 535 6.25 -21.88 -39.78
N LEU A 536 4.94 -22.07 -39.62
CA LEU A 536 4.26 -22.00 -38.32
C LEU A 536 4.07 -23.40 -37.71
N GLU A 537 4.77 -23.67 -36.61
CA GLU A 537 4.60 -24.86 -35.77
C GLU A 537 3.71 -24.54 -34.57
N LEU A 538 2.40 -24.48 -34.84
CA LEU A 538 1.37 -24.27 -33.83
C LEU A 538 0.67 -25.61 -33.63
N ILE A 539 0.95 -26.31 -32.52
CA ILE A 539 0.39 -27.64 -32.28
C ILE A 539 -1.09 -27.48 -31.92
N PRO A 540 -2.04 -28.01 -32.73
CA PRO A 540 -3.45 -28.00 -32.36
C PRO A 540 -3.65 -28.98 -31.21
N ASN A 541 -4.18 -28.51 -30.08
CA ASN A 541 -4.51 -29.39 -28.97
C ASN A 541 -5.57 -30.42 -29.39
N GLN A 542 -5.15 -31.65 -29.63
CA GLN A 542 -6.05 -32.80 -29.65
C GLN A 542 -6.38 -33.17 -28.18
N GLY A 543 -7.40 -32.50 -27.61
CA GLY A 543 -8.14 -33.09 -26.49
C GLY A 543 -7.90 -32.60 -25.05
N VAL A 544 -7.56 -31.32 -24.82
CA VAL A 544 -7.84 -30.71 -23.50
C VAL A 544 -9.05 -29.79 -23.64
N LEU A 545 -10.23 -30.40 -23.53
CA LEU A 545 -11.47 -29.68 -23.31
C LEU A 545 -11.32 -28.91 -21.99
N LEU A 546 -11.39 -27.58 -22.06
CA LEU A 546 -11.88 -26.77 -20.94
C LEU A 546 -13.33 -27.23 -20.66
N LYS A 547 -13.50 -28.33 -19.93
CA LYS A 547 -14.81 -28.66 -19.35
C LYS A 547 -15.09 -27.60 -18.31
N ALA A 548 -16.04 -26.72 -18.62
CA ALA A 548 -16.71 -25.89 -17.64
C ALA A 548 -17.29 -26.81 -16.55
N SER A 549 -16.61 -26.93 -15.42
CA SER A 549 -17.20 -27.51 -14.22
C SER A 549 -18.11 -26.47 -13.59
N SER A 550 -19.38 -26.50 -14.01
CA SER A 550 -20.47 -26.01 -13.19
C SER A 550 -20.59 -26.91 -11.95
N THR A 551 -20.02 -26.52 -10.82
CA THR A 551 -20.46 -27.04 -9.52
C THR A 551 -20.19 -26.04 -8.40
N THR A 552 -21.31 -25.54 -7.87
CA THR A 552 -21.63 -25.12 -6.51
C THR A 552 -20.52 -25.15 -5.44
N LEU A 553 -20.45 -24.04 -4.68
CA LEU A 553 -19.84 -23.85 -3.35
C LEU A 553 -19.56 -25.14 -2.54
N GLY A 554 -18.32 -25.27 -2.02
CA GLY A 554 -18.03 -26.09 -0.83
C GLY A 554 -16.60 -26.61 -0.72
N LEU A 555 -15.85 -26.08 0.27
CA LEU A 555 -14.67 -26.68 0.93
C LEU A 555 -13.43 -27.00 0.07
N LEU A 556 -12.43 -26.12 0.15
CA LEU A 556 -11.05 -26.44 -0.19
C LEU A 556 -10.48 -27.42 0.86
N GLN A 557 -10.34 -28.68 0.48
CA GLN A 557 -9.38 -29.60 1.10
C GLN A 557 -8.19 -29.77 0.17
N GLN A 558 -7.05 -29.42 0.72
CA GLN A 558 -5.72 -29.40 0.15
C GLN A 558 -5.22 -30.83 -0.04
N GLU A 559 -5.05 -31.29 -1.27
CA GLU A 559 -4.17 -32.44 -1.57
C GLU A 559 -3.26 -32.11 -2.76
N PHE A 560 -1.99 -31.92 -2.41
CA PHE A 560 -0.84 -32.02 -3.31
C PHE A 560 -0.70 -33.47 -3.78
N LEU A 561 -0.49 -33.69 -5.08
CA LEU A 561 0.17 -34.89 -5.59
C LEU A 561 1.32 -34.52 -6.52
N PRO A 562 2.43 -35.30 -6.51
CA PRO A 562 3.75 -34.84 -6.90
C PRO A 562 4.11 -35.22 -8.35
N VAL A 563 5.02 -34.43 -8.91
CA VAL A 563 5.80 -34.76 -10.11
C VAL A 563 6.68 -35.98 -9.83
N LEU A 564 6.62 -37.00 -10.71
CA LEU A 564 7.74 -37.73 -11.36
C LEU A 564 7.29 -39.14 -11.83
N GLN A 565 7.37 -39.41 -13.13
CA GLN A 565 8.37 -40.33 -13.70
C GLN A 565 8.36 -40.35 -15.25
N PRO A 566 9.52 -40.62 -15.89
CA PRO A 566 9.72 -40.50 -17.32
C PRO A 566 9.42 -41.83 -18.04
N SER A 567 8.46 -41.84 -18.96
CA SER A 567 8.33 -42.94 -19.92
C SER A 567 9.25 -42.66 -21.12
N ILE A 568 10.36 -43.40 -21.14
CA ILE A 568 11.23 -43.59 -22.30
C ILE A 568 10.37 -44.19 -23.43
N ALA A 569 10.11 -43.39 -24.47
CA ALA A 569 9.69 -43.89 -25.76
C ALA A 569 10.59 -43.23 -26.81
N THR A 570 11.62 -43.97 -27.20
CA THR A 570 12.41 -43.70 -28.40
C THR A 570 11.48 -43.80 -29.61
N THR A 571 11.11 -42.68 -30.21
CA THR A 571 10.70 -42.66 -31.61
C THR A 571 11.29 -41.44 -32.31
N ASP A 572 12.47 -41.66 -32.86
CA ASP A 572 12.91 -41.00 -34.08
C ASP A 572 11.80 -41.15 -35.12
N ARG A 573 11.07 -40.08 -35.42
CA ARG A 573 10.16 -40.00 -36.57
C ARG A 573 10.54 -38.81 -37.43
N HIS A 574 11.64 -38.99 -38.15
CA HIS A 574 11.85 -38.30 -39.42
C HIS A 574 10.64 -38.56 -40.33
N HIS A 575 9.78 -37.56 -40.52
CA HIS A 575 8.68 -37.63 -41.47
C HIS A 575 9.24 -37.71 -42.90
N THR A 576 9.27 -38.93 -43.46
CA THR A 576 9.56 -39.14 -44.89
C THR A 576 8.43 -38.54 -45.72
N VAL A 577 8.77 -37.53 -46.53
CA VAL A 577 7.84 -36.74 -47.34
C VAL A 577 7.28 -37.59 -48.50
N THR A 578 6.00 -37.94 -48.44
CA THR A 578 5.24 -38.45 -49.58
C THR A 578 4.08 -37.50 -49.92
N ARG A 579 3.84 -37.31 -51.23
CA ARG A 579 3.08 -36.22 -51.89
C ARG A 579 1.60 -36.02 -51.51
N GLY A 580 1.05 -36.76 -50.54
CA GLY A 580 -0.37 -36.71 -50.13
C GLY A 580 -0.67 -36.10 -48.75
N ILE A 581 0.31 -36.01 -47.85
CA ILE A 581 0.09 -35.63 -46.43
C ILE A 581 -0.07 -34.11 -46.25
N THR A 582 0.50 -33.31 -47.15
CA THR A 582 0.51 -31.84 -47.06
C THR A 582 -0.87 -31.19 -47.24
N LYS A 583 -1.84 -31.88 -47.87
CA LYS A 583 -3.23 -31.40 -47.94
C LYS A 583 -3.96 -31.54 -46.60
N GLY A 584 -3.75 -32.63 -45.87
CA GLY A 584 -4.35 -32.85 -44.54
C GLY A 584 -3.89 -31.82 -43.52
N VAL A 585 -2.58 -31.56 -43.46
CA VAL A 585 -1.99 -30.57 -42.53
C VAL A 585 -2.50 -29.13 -42.77
N LYS A 586 -2.82 -28.77 -44.03
CA LYS A 586 -3.40 -27.45 -44.35
C LYS A 586 -4.85 -27.35 -43.88
N GLU A 587 -5.62 -28.42 -44.06
CA GLU A 587 -7.02 -28.47 -43.65
C GLU A 587 -7.15 -28.51 -42.12
N ASP A 588 -6.28 -29.25 -41.44
CA ASP A 588 -6.23 -29.30 -39.97
C ASP A 588 -5.93 -27.92 -39.37
N PHE A 589 -5.03 -27.15 -39.99
CA PHE A 589 -4.75 -25.79 -39.56
C PHE A 589 -5.93 -24.84 -39.76
N ARG A 590 -6.60 -24.91 -40.93
CA ARG A 590 -7.80 -24.10 -41.21
C ARG A 590 -8.89 -24.37 -40.18
N LEU A 591 -9.16 -25.66 -39.91
CA LEU A 591 -10.15 -26.07 -38.90
C LEU A 591 -9.75 -25.65 -37.48
N ALA A 592 -8.45 -25.70 -37.13
CA ALA A 592 -7.97 -25.21 -35.85
C ALA A 592 -8.16 -23.69 -35.70
N MET A 593 -7.88 -22.91 -36.74
CA MET A 593 -8.12 -21.46 -36.76
C MET A 593 -9.62 -21.13 -36.66
N GLU A 594 -10.48 -21.83 -37.40
CA GLU A 594 -11.94 -21.63 -37.31
C GLU A 594 -12.48 -21.92 -35.91
N ARG A 595 -12.00 -23.00 -35.29
CA ARG A 595 -12.31 -23.31 -33.87
C ARG A 595 -11.81 -22.20 -32.95
N GLN A 596 -10.62 -21.66 -33.18
CA GLN A 596 -10.08 -20.60 -32.33
C GLN A 596 -10.84 -19.29 -32.48
N VAL A 597 -11.28 -18.93 -33.69
CA VAL A 597 -12.14 -17.76 -33.93
C VAL A 597 -13.47 -17.89 -33.19
N SER A 598 -14.02 -19.10 -33.04
CA SER A 598 -15.25 -19.30 -32.26
C SER A 598 -15.12 -18.94 -30.77
N ARG A 599 -13.89 -18.84 -30.26
CA ARG A 599 -13.56 -18.43 -28.88
C ARG A 599 -13.35 -16.93 -28.71
N CYS A 600 -13.58 -16.11 -29.75
CA CYS A 600 -13.41 -14.66 -29.68
C CYS A 600 -14.32 -13.98 -28.63
N ALA A 601 -15.43 -14.63 -28.27
CA ALA A 601 -16.36 -14.16 -27.25
C ALA A 601 -15.98 -14.57 -25.81
N ASP A 602 -14.96 -15.43 -25.65
CA ASP A 602 -14.47 -15.86 -24.34
C ASP A 602 -14.04 -14.64 -23.51
N ASN A 603 -14.26 -14.69 -22.19
CA ASN A 603 -13.77 -13.65 -21.31
C ASN A 603 -12.23 -13.64 -21.30
N LEU A 604 -11.64 -12.65 -21.97
CA LEU A 604 -10.18 -12.53 -22.09
C LEU A 604 -9.47 -12.50 -20.74
N MET A 605 -10.05 -11.85 -19.71
CA MET A 605 -9.43 -11.82 -18.38
C MET A 605 -9.37 -13.23 -17.79
N VAL A 606 -10.40 -14.04 -17.98
CA VAL A 606 -10.39 -15.45 -17.56
C VAL A 606 -9.32 -16.24 -18.33
N VAL A 607 -9.21 -16.07 -19.65
CA VAL A 607 -8.19 -16.75 -20.47
C VAL A 607 -6.77 -16.38 -20.01
N LEU A 608 -6.50 -15.10 -19.77
CA LEU A 608 -5.20 -14.61 -19.30
C LEU A 608 -4.90 -15.03 -17.86
N HIS A 609 -5.90 -15.14 -17.00
CA HIS A 609 -5.74 -15.71 -15.65
C HIS A 609 -5.26 -17.16 -15.73
N HIS A 610 -5.96 -17.99 -16.50
CA HIS A 610 -5.59 -19.40 -16.68
C HIS A 610 -4.19 -19.53 -17.29
N PHE A 611 -3.83 -18.66 -18.24
CA PHE A 611 -2.47 -18.61 -18.77
C PHE A 611 -1.43 -18.38 -17.66
N CYS A 612 -1.64 -17.39 -16.79
CA CYS A 612 -0.74 -17.14 -15.65
C CYS A 612 -0.63 -18.33 -14.70
N ILE A 613 -1.76 -18.99 -14.39
CA ILE A 613 -1.78 -20.11 -13.44
C ILE A 613 -1.14 -21.37 -14.03
N ASN A 614 -1.55 -21.77 -15.24
CA ASN A 614 -1.14 -23.03 -15.85
C ASN A 614 0.30 -22.99 -16.38
N GLU A 615 0.69 -21.86 -16.97
CA GLU A 615 2.01 -21.71 -17.60
C GLU A 615 3.06 -21.11 -16.65
N ARG A 616 2.78 -21.09 -15.34
CA ARG A 616 3.64 -20.47 -14.31
C ARG A 616 5.12 -20.85 -14.44
N VAL A 617 5.41 -22.13 -14.64
CA VAL A 617 6.79 -22.64 -14.75
C VAL A 617 7.47 -22.11 -16.03
N LEU A 618 6.79 -22.19 -17.18
CA LEU A 618 7.33 -21.72 -18.45
C LEU A 618 7.56 -20.21 -18.46
N LEU A 619 6.62 -19.45 -17.89
CA LEU A 619 6.73 -18.00 -17.73
C LEU A 619 7.97 -17.59 -16.93
N LEU A 620 8.31 -18.33 -15.87
CA LEU A 620 9.50 -18.05 -15.06
C LEU A 620 10.80 -18.52 -15.73
N GLN A 621 10.77 -19.62 -16.49
CA GLN A 621 11.91 -20.09 -17.28
C GLN A 621 12.30 -19.10 -18.38
N CYS A 622 11.32 -18.37 -18.95
CA CYS A 622 11.59 -17.26 -19.86
C CYS A 622 12.29 -16.06 -19.18
N LEU A 623 12.53 -16.07 -17.88
CA LEU A 623 13.19 -14.96 -17.17
C LEU A 623 14.49 -15.38 -16.47
N THR A 624 14.97 -16.59 -16.73
CA THR A 624 16.31 -17.09 -16.38
C THR A 624 17.26 -16.95 -17.56
#